data_AF-B4PE14-F1
#
_entry.id   AF-B4PE14-F1
#
_cell.length_a   1.000
_cell.length_b   1.000
_cell.length_c   1.000
_cell.angle_alpha   90.00
_cell.angle_beta   90.00
_cell.angle_gamma   90.00
#
_symmetry.space_group_name_H-M   'P 1'
#
loop_
_entity.id
_entity.type
_entity.pdbx_description
1 polymer ?
#
loop_
_entity_poly.entity_id
_entity_poly.type
_entity_poly.pdbx_seq_one_letter_code
_entity_poly.pdbx_strand_id
1 'polypeptide(L)'
;MSRWLTFLYIILLCGRSKSWSAREVIHQLNHDQRLQLNIYLDCNDVELQIGQEVANLLVNSTEEQKKLLGRFSSHSLIIACFKNSTRNRTLNGVKELLWGLQYLPMLFVVESNMDSYFQQALSQGFLHVLALNLSNGSLYTYKPYPKVEIHKIEDMKKFYKLTKLRNLQGQVVRTSVETMTPRCFRYRNRNGELVYAGYMYRMVKEFIEKYNGTEEHVFDEVDTIPYKEGLKALINGEIDMMPRIIHDLEWCYFYRSHILYNIKTYIMVPWAEPLPKSLYFIKPFRSTVWITIMVSFVYASIVIWWIRYRQLGNSSLSRSFMDVLELFFQLPVNKIWHFTMGTQQVISFIVLFIVGFMLTNLYTAQLSSYLTTGLFKSQINTFDDLFREKRRLLVESFDAEVLRNMTKSKIIQKEFQSIILVTSIEEVFKHRKSLNTSYAYEAYEDRIAFELSQQRYLRVPIFKTLEEVYDQRPVFVALRHGLPYVELFNNYLRRIYESGIWIKLQEDSFLEGIASGEISFRISQSREIKIFDKEFYFFAYILLGMGWCASTIAFLLERWRFKYSVANILQER
;
A
#
# COMPACT_ATOMS: atom_id res chain seq x y z
N MET A 1 77.04 13.27 -41.48
CA MET A 1 76.09 12.43 -40.71
C MET A 1 75.60 13.01 -39.38
N SER A 2 76.25 14.02 -38.77
CA SER A 2 75.87 14.52 -37.44
C SER A 2 74.67 15.51 -37.39
N ARG A 3 74.31 16.16 -38.52
CA ARG A 3 73.18 17.10 -38.58
C ARG A 3 71.79 16.44 -38.75
N TRP A 4 71.74 15.18 -39.21
CA TRP A 4 70.49 14.44 -39.36
C TRP A 4 70.02 13.78 -38.06
N LEU A 5 70.96 13.39 -37.19
CA LEU A 5 70.67 12.81 -35.88
C LEU A 5 70.12 13.84 -34.89
N THR A 6 70.56 15.10 -34.97
CA THR A 6 70.04 16.20 -34.15
C THR A 6 68.61 16.61 -34.56
N PHE A 7 68.28 16.53 -35.86
CA PHE A 7 66.91 16.82 -36.34
C PHE A 7 65.91 15.71 -35.94
N LEU A 8 66.34 14.45 -35.95
CA LEU A 8 65.53 13.31 -35.49
C LEU A 8 65.30 13.33 -33.98
N TYR A 9 66.27 13.80 -33.19
CA TYR A 9 66.11 13.94 -31.73
C TYR A 9 65.15 15.08 -31.36
N ILE A 10 65.11 16.17 -32.14
CA ILE A 10 64.15 17.28 -31.92
C ILE A 10 62.72 16.88 -32.29
N ILE A 11 62.52 16.02 -33.29
CA ILE A 11 61.18 15.49 -33.66
C ILE A 11 60.68 14.47 -32.63
N LEU A 12 61.57 13.72 -31.97
CA LEU A 12 61.21 12.78 -30.89
C LEU A 12 60.94 13.47 -29.53
N LEU A 13 61.52 14.66 -29.29
CA LEU A 13 61.29 15.46 -28.08
C LEU A 13 60.12 16.45 -28.21
N CYS A 14 59.62 16.70 -29.44
CA CYS A 14 58.39 17.43 -29.65
C CYS A 14 57.22 16.46 -29.44
N GLY A 15 56.76 16.33 -28.19
CA GLY A 15 55.57 15.55 -27.87
C GLY A 15 54.43 15.92 -28.82
N ARG A 16 54.08 15.03 -29.74
CA ARG A 16 52.94 15.22 -30.66
C ARG A 16 51.70 15.42 -29.79
N SER A 17 51.26 16.68 -29.64
CA SER A 17 49.92 16.96 -29.14
C SER A 17 48.95 16.29 -30.12
N LYS A 18 48.32 15.21 -29.70
CA LYS A 18 47.34 14.47 -30.51
C LYS A 18 46.17 15.43 -30.78
N SER A 19 46.10 15.93 -32.01
CA SER A 19 45.00 16.77 -32.48
C SER A 19 43.87 15.85 -32.91
N TRP A 20 42.70 15.99 -32.28
CA TRP A 20 41.51 15.20 -32.56
C TRP A 20 40.61 15.91 -33.57
N SER A 21 40.08 15.17 -34.53
CA SER A 21 39.00 15.67 -35.40
C SER A 21 37.63 15.38 -34.79
N ALA A 22 36.63 16.24 -35.05
CA ALA A 22 35.28 16.02 -34.51
C ALA A 22 34.69 14.67 -34.94
N ARG A 23 34.95 14.24 -36.18
CA ARG A 23 34.52 12.95 -36.72
C ARG A 23 35.12 11.77 -35.96
N GLU A 24 36.43 11.81 -35.68
CA GLU A 24 37.10 10.77 -34.89
C GLU A 24 36.52 10.66 -33.49
N VAL A 25 36.26 11.79 -32.83
CA VAL A 25 35.73 11.82 -31.46
C VAL A 25 34.30 11.26 -31.41
N ILE A 26 33.44 11.68 -32.35
CA ILE A 26 32.06 11.19 -32.46
C ILE A 26 32.05 9.68 -32.73
N HIS A 27 32.85 9.22 -33.70
CA HIS A 27 32.97 7.79 -34.02
C HIS A 27 33.43 6.98 -32.81
N GLN A 28 34.45 7.46 -32.10
CA GLN A 28 34.99 6.79 -30.91
C GLN A 28 33.95 6.71 -29.78
N LEU A 29 33.25 7.81 -29.48
CA LEU A 29 32.17 7.82 -28.47
C LEU A 29 31.05 6.86 -28.85
N ASN A 30 30.63 6.85 -30.11
CA ASN A 30 29.58 5.96 -30.61
C ASN A 30 29.98 4.49 -30.48
N HIS A 31 31.20 4.15 -30.85
CA HIS A 31 31.71 2.79 -30.75
C HIS A 31 31.86 2.33 -29.29
N ASP A 32 32.54 3.13 -28.46
CA ASP A 32 32.87 2.76 -27.07
C ASP A 32 31.62 2.61 -26.19
N GLN A 33 30.63 3.47 -26.38
CA GLN A 33 29.40 3.48 -25.59
C GLN A 33 28.21 2.83 -26.31
N ARG A 34 28.42 2.29 -27.52
CA ARG A 34 27.40 1.63 -28.36
C ARG A 34 26.17 2.52 -28.58
N LEU A 35 26.41 3.79 -28.91
CA LEU A 35 25.36 4.79 -29.12
C LEU A 35 24.67 4.55 -30.46
N GLN A 36 23.36 4.80 -30.49
CA GLN A 36 22.47 4.48 -31.61
C GLN A 36 21.91 5.72 -32.30
N LEU A 37 22.06 6.90 -31.69
CA LEU A 37 21.53 8.16 -32.19
C LEU A 37 22.48 9.31 -31.84
N ASN A 38 22.87 10.11 -32.82
CA ASN A 38 23.55 11.38 -32.59
C ASN A 38 22.55 12.52 -32.74
N ILE A 39 22.52 13.43 -31.79
CA ILE A 39 21.65 14.61 -31.83
C ILE A 39 22.54 15.85 -31.89
N TYR A 40 22.47 16.56 -33.00
CA TYR A 40 23.22 17.77 -33.25
C TYR A 40 22.36 18.98 -32.91
N LEU A 41 22.80 19.80 -31.97
CA LEU A 41 22.12 21.01 -31.54
C LEU A 41 22.93 22.24 -31.96
N ASP A 42 22.31 23.13 -32.73
CA ASP A 42 22.89 24.39 -33.23
C ASP A 42 24.16 24.24 -34.10
N CYS A 43 24.32 23.09 -34.74
CA CYS A 43 25.53 22.75 -35.53
C CYS A 43 25.45 23.09 -37.02
N ASN A 44 24.45 23.84 -37.48
CA ASN A 44 24.19 24.07 -38.91
C ASN A 44 25.34 24.71 -39.68
N ASP A 45 26.18 25.50 -39.00
CA ASP A 45 27.27 26.26 -39.61
C ASP A 45 28.66 25.64 -39.33
N VAL A 46 28.71 24.48 -38.67
CA VAL A 46 29.96 23.78 -38.39
C VAL A 46 30.05 22.58 -39.32
N GLU A 47 31.12 22.48 -40.10
CA GLU A 47 31.39 21.31 -40.95
C GLU A 47 31.78 20.09 -40.10
N LEU A 48 30.79 19.54 -39.39
CA LEU A 48 30.89 18.22 -38.78
C LEU A 48 30.61 17.22 -39.90
N GLN A 49 31.62 16.46 -40.32
CA GLN A 49 31.42 15.38 -41.30
C GLN A 49 30.48 14.31 -40.70
N ILE A 50 29.18 14.43 -40.97
CA ILE A 50 28.14 13.55 -40.45
C ILE A 50 28.35 12.15 -41.03
N GLY A 51 28.79 11.22 -40.18
CA GLY A 51 28.92 9.81 -40.56
C GLY A 51 27.55 9.15 -40.74
N GLN A 52 27.45 8.21 -41.68
CA GLN A 52 26.21 7.44 -41.93
C GLN A 52 26.05 6.21 -41.02
N GLU A 53 27.02 5.93 -40.14
CA GLU A 53 27.06 4.72 -39.32
C GLU A 53 26.00 4.67 -38.21
N VAL A 54 25.57 5.85 -37.73
CA VAL A 54 24.60 6.01 -36.63
C VAL A 54 23.54 6.99 -37.09
N ALA A 55 22.28 6.79 -36.69
CA ALA A 55 21.19 7.70 -37.02
C ALA A 55 21.52 9.11 -36.48
N ASN A 56 21.20 10.15 -37.25
CA ASN A 56 21.49 11.53 -36.90
C ASN A 56 20.20 12.35 -36.86
N LEU A 57 20.04 13.16 -35.82
CA LEU A 57 18.94 14.11 -35.67
C LEU A 57 19.51 15.52 -35.54
N LEU A 58 19.05 16.43 -36.38
CA LEU A 58 19.42 17.85 -36.35
C LEU A 58 18.32 18.62 -35.63
N VAL A 59 18.70 19.37 -34.61
CA VAL A 59 17.81 20.18 -33.78
C VAL A 59 18.38 21.58 -33.67
N ASN A 60 17.50 22.58 -33.64
CA ASN A 60 17.88 23.98 -33.52
C ASN A 60 17.24 24.56 -32.26
N SER A 61 18.02 25.24 -31.41
CA SER A 61 17.56 25.82 -30.13
C SER A 61 16.61 27.00 -30.29
N THR A 62 16.39 27.47 -31.52
CA THR A 62 15.43 28.54 -31.84
C THR A 62 13.98 28.06 -31.91
N GLU A 63 13.74 26.77 -32.07
CA GLU A 63 12.40 26.16 -32.06
C GLU A 63 12.05 25.62 -30.66
N GLU A 64 10.76 25.46 -30.38
CA GLU A 64 10.28 24.85 -29.14
C GLU A 64 10.83 23.41 -29.02
N GLN A 65 11.67 23.17 -28.02
CA GLN A 65 12.40 21.91 -27.89
C GLN A 65 11.46 20.77 -27.47
N LYS A 66 11.36 19.74 -28.31
CA LYS A 66 10.68 18.49 -27.95
C LYS A 66 11.57 17.71 -26.97
N LYS A 67 11.02 17.34 -25.82
CA LYS A 67 11.73 16.57 -24.78
C LYS A 67 12.00 15.13 -25.25
N LEU A 68 13.20 14.62 -24.99
CA LEU A 68 13.53 13.23 -25.26
C LEU A 68 13.06 12.31 -24.13
N LEU A 69 12.27 11.30 -24.48
CA LEU A 69 11.74 10.31 -23.54
C LEU A 69 12.40 8.95 -23.82
N GLY A 70 13.26 8.50 -22.89
CA GLY A 70 14.35 7.51 -23.01
C GLY A 70 14.13 6.09 -23.59
N ARG A 71 13.07 5.81 -24.36
CA ARG A 71 12.88 4.48 -24.98
C ARG A 71 13.91 4.16 -26.07
N PHE A 72 14.15 5.11 -26.99
CA PHE A 72 15.21 5.02 -28.01
C PHE A 72 16.35 6.01 -27.77
N SER A 73 16.08 7.09 -27.02
CA SER A 73 17.02 8.18 -26.77
C SER A 73 17.98 7.95 -25.59
N SER A 74 17.88 6.82 -24.89
CA SER A 74 18.77 6.48 -23.76
C SER A 74 20.18 6.06 -24.18
N HIS A 75 20.41 5.85 -25.48
CA HIS A 75 21.71 5.53 -26.08
C HIS A 75 22.08 6.61 -27.11
N SER A 76 21.90 7.88 -26.75
CA SER A 76 22.17 9.01 -27.64
C SER A 76 23.41 9.80 -27.26
N LEU A 77 24.17 10.22 -28.27
CA LEU A 77 25.21 11.24 -28.14
C LEU A 77 24.62 12.60 -28.42
N ILE A 78 24.83 13.56 -27.52
CA ILE A 78 24.38 14.94 -27.71
C ILE A 78 25.57 15.79 -28.13
N ILE A 79 25.49 16.40 -29.31
CA ILE A 79 26.56 17.20 -29.90
C ILE A 79 26.04 18.63 -29.95
N ALA A 80 26.55 19.48 -29.08
CA ALA A 80 26.11 20.87 -28.97
C ALA A 80 27.21 21.81 -29.49
N CYS A 81 26.89 22.58 -30.52
CA CYS A 81 27.81 23.54 -31.12
C CYS A 81 27.61 24.92 -30.50
N PHE A 82 28.58 25.37 -29.73
CA PHE A 82 28.49 26.62 -29.00
C PHE A 82 29.17 27.76 -29.75
N LYS A 83 28.43 28.84 -29.96
CA LYS A 83 28.96 30.13 -30.39
C LYS A 83 28.89 31.11 -29.22
N ASN A 84 29.82 32.06 -29.17
CA ASN A 84 29.82 33.08 -28.11
C ASN A 84 28.50 33.87 -28.04
N SER A 85 27.82 34.09 -29.16
CA SER A 85 26.54 34.82 -29.23
C SER A 85 25.31 34.00 -28.82
N THR A 86 25.32 32.67 -28.99
CA THR A 86 24.16 31.79 -28.73
C THR A 86 24.34 30.86 -27.54
N ARG A 87 25.49 30.94 -26.86
CA ARG A 87 25.91 30.04 -25.80
C ARG A 87 24.83 29.67 -24.78
N ASN A 88 24.22 30.66 -24.13
CA ASN A 88 23.22 30.41 -23.08
C ASN A 88 21.95 29.78 -23.67
N ARG A 89 21.60 30.14 -24.90
CA ARG A 89 20.45 29.58 -25.62
C ARG A 89 20.68 28.10 -25.94
N THR A 90 21.85 27.76 -26.50
CA THR A 90 22.21 26.38 -26.81
C THR A 90 22.23 25.52 -25.55
N LEU A 91 22.82 26.00 -24.45
CA LEU A 91 22.86 25.25 -23.19
C LEU A 91 21.46 25.03 -22.60
N ASN A 92 20.61 26.06 -22.60
CA ASN A 92 19.21 25.92 -22.17
C ASN A 92 18.43 24.97 -23.10
N GLY A 93 18.71 24.99 -24.40
CA GLY A 93 18.15 24.03 -25.36
C GLY A 93 18.54 22.59 -25.01
N VAL A 94 19.82 22.33 -24.69
CA VAL A 94 20.26 21.00 -24.21
C VAL A 94 19.53 20.60 -22.94
N LYS A 95 19.35 21.52 -21.98
CA LYS A 95 18.62 21.28 -20.73
C LYS A 95 17.17 20.87 -20.99
N GLU A 96 16.45 21.62 -21.81
CA GLU A 96 15.05 21.32 -22.15
C GLU A 96 14.93 20.01 -22.92
N LEU A 97 15.85 19.75 -23.86
CA LEU A 97 15.90 18.52 -24.65
C LEU A 97 16.13 17.28 -23.76
N LEU A 98 17.05 17.38 -22.80
CA LEU A 98 17.50 16.29 -21.93
C LEU A 98 16.75 16.21 -20.59
N TRP A 99 15.48 16.58 -20.57
CA TRP A 99 14.62 16.59 -19.38
C TRP A 99 14.51 15.20 -18.69
N GLY A 100 15.50 14.86 -17.86
CA GLY A 100 15.64 13.55 -17.21
C GLY A 100 16.64 12.57 -17.86
N LEU A 101 17.41 13.02 -18.86
CA LEU A 101 18.47 12.26 -19.54
C LEU A 101 19.85 12.94 -19.37
N GLN A 102 20.04 13.68 -18.28
CA GLN A 102 21.28 14.42 -17.98
C GLN A 102 22.54 13.54 -17.82
N TYR A 103 22.36 12.21 -17.73
CA TYR A 103 23.45 11.22 -17.69
C TYR A 103 23.98 10.84 -19.08
N LEU A 104 23.35 11.31 -20.17
CA LEU A 104 23.82 11.01 -21.52
C LEU A 104 25.18 11.66 -21.82
N PRO A 105 26.02 11.03 -22.65
CA PRO A 105 27.26 11.63 -23.09
C PRO A 105 27.00 12.86 -23.96
N MET A 106 27.79 13.90 -23.73
CA MET A 106 27.73 15.18 -24.42
C MET A 106 29.09 15.55 -25.02
N LEU A 107 29.08 15.98 -26.27
CA LEU A 107 30.19 16.60 -26.96
C LEU A 107 29.89 18.09 -27.18
N PHE A 108 30.64 18.96 -26.51
CA PHE A 108 30.57 20.40 -26.69
C PHE A 108 31.60 20.81 -27.73
N VAL A 109 31.16 21.36 -28.85
CA VAL A 109 32.04 21.91 -29.87
C VAL A 109 32.19 23.40 -29.61
N VAL A 110 33.40 23.85 -29.29
CA VAL A 110 33.68 25.22 -28.82
C VAL A 110 34.84 25.86 -29.59
N GLU A 111 34.78 27.18 -29.73
CA GLU A 111 35.80 27.99 -30.43
C GLU A 111 36.71 28.78 -29.46
N SER A 112 36.36 28.89 -28.18
CA SER A 112 37.09 29.73 -27.20
C SER A 112 37.09 29.15 -25.77
N ASN A 113 37.49 29.96 -24.77
CA ASN A 113 37.85 29.51 -23.43
C ASN A 113 36.76 28.66 -22.73
N MET A 114 37.16 27.52 -22.16
CA MET A 114 36.31 26.40 -21.75
C MET A 114 35.80 26.45 -20.31
N ASP A 115 36.44 27.24 -19.43
CA ASP A 115 36.20 27.17 -17.98
C ASP A 115 34.74 27.41 -17.59
N SER A 116 34.16 28.41 -18.23
CA SER A 116 32.79 28.83 -17.94
C SER A 116 31.73 27.86 -18.49
N TYR A 117 32.06 27.03 -19.49
CA TYR A 117 31.12 26.04 -20.04
C TYR A 117 30.90 24.88 -19.06
N PHE A 118 31.97 24.39 -18.44
CA PHE A 118 31.89 23.25 -17.52
C PHE A 118 31.18 23.60 -16.21
N GLN A 119 31.39 24.81 -15.68
CA GLN A 119 30.66 25.30 -14.51
C GLN A 119 29.15 25.39 -14.78
N GLN A 120 28.77 25.95 -15.93
CA GLN A 120 27.36 26.04 -16.32
C GLN A 120 26.77 24.64 -16.59
N ALA A 121 27.51 23.75 -17.25
CA ALA A 121 27.07 22.38 -17.48
C ALA A 121 26.81 21.64 -16.16
N LEU A 122 27.72 21.76 -15.19
CA LEU A 122 27.54 21.19 -13.86
C LEU A 122 26.30 21.74 -13.15
N SER A 123 26.04 23.04 -13.27
CA SER A 123 24.85 23.68 -12.68
C SER A 123 23.52 23.13 -13.24
N GLN A 124 23.56 22.56 -14.44
CA GLN A 124 22.41 21.91 -15.09
C GLN A 124 22.42 20.37 -14.91
N GLY A 125 23.38 19.81 -14.17
CA GLY A 125 23.45 18.38 -13.88
C GLY A 125 24.21 17.52 -14.87
N PHE A 126 24.93 18.13 -15.82
CA PHE A 126 25.57 17.43 -16.94
C PHE A 126 26.97 16.92 -16.59
N LEU A 127 27.11 15.67 -16.17
CA LEU A 127 28.40 15.10 -15.78
C LEU A 127 29.28 14.64 -16.96
N HIS A 128 28.67 14.03 -17.99
CA HIS A 128 29.41 13.37 -19.07
C HIS A 128 29.70 14.33 -20.23
N VAL A 129 30.40 15.43 -19.94
CA VAL A 129 30.70 16.47 -20.95
C VAL A 129 32.14 16.37 -21.40
N LEU A 130 32.32 16.19 -22.71
CA LEU A 130 33.59 16.32 -23.41
C LEU A 130 33.54 17.58 -24.27
N ALA A 131 34.49 18.48 -24.13
CA ALA A 131 34.61 19.65 -24.99
C ALA A 131 35.73 19.45 -26.01
N LEU A 132 35.43 19.70 -27.28
CA LEU A 132 36.38 19.75 -28.38
C LEU A 132 36.60 21.19 -28.79
N ASN A 133 37.85 21.65 -28.69
CA ASN A 133 38.24 22.93 -29.22
C ASN A 133 38.63 22.80 -30.71
N LEU A 134 37.86 23.44 -31.59
CA LEU A 134 38.09 23.39 -33.03
C LEU A 134 39.39 24.07 -33.47
N SER A 135 39.90 25.04 -32.72
CA SER A 135 41.08 25.82 -33.12
C SER A 135 42.38 25.03 -32.99
N ASN A 136 42.44 24.04 -32.10
CA ASN A 136 43.65 23.29 -31.78
C ASN A 136 43.44 21.77 -31.66
N GLY A 137 42.22 21.27 -31.92
CA GLY A 137 41.86 19.85 -31.84
C GLY A 137 42.04 19.23 -30.46
N SER A 138 42.11 20.02 -29.39
CA SER A 138 42.31 19.51 -28.03
C SER A 138 40.98 19.18 -27.34
N LEU A 139 40.98 18.05 -26.63
CA LEU A 139 39.83 17.59 -25.85
C LEU A 139 39.97 17.95 -24.37
N TYR A 140 38.87 18.33 -23.75
CA TYR A 140 38.80 18.66 -22.34
C TYR A 140 37.55 18.05 -21.70
N THR A 141 37.66 17.71 -20.43
CA THR A 141 36.53 17.37 -19.59
C THR A 141 36.74 17.99 -18.22
N TYR A 142 35.79 17.82 -17.32
CA TYR A 142 35.91 18.32 -15.97
C TYR A 142 35.56 17.26 -14.94
N LYS A 143 36.18 17.38 -13.78
CA LYS A 143 35.81 16.65 -12.57
C LYS A 143 34.91 17.57 -11.73
N PRO A 144 33.70 17.14 -11.35
CA PRO A 144 32.68 18.04 -10.79
C PRO A 144 32.94 18.45 -9.33
N TYR A 145 33.40 17.53 -8.49
CA TYR A 145 33.56 17.74 -7.04
C TYR A 145 34.99 17.46 -6.56
N PRO A 146 35.47 18.13 -5.49
CA PRO A 146 34.77 19.16 -4.69
C PRO A 146 34.71 20.55 -5.36
N LYS A 147 35.58 20.81 -6.33
CA LYS A 147 35.54 21.99 -7.21
C LYS A 147 35.70 21.53 -8.65
N VAL A 148 35.22 22.33 -9.60
CA VAL A 148 35.36 22.05 -11.03
C VAL A 148 36.85 22.10 -11.41
N GLU A 149 37.43 20.93 -11.66
CA GLU A 149 38.82 20.77 -12.11
C GLU A 149 38.81 20.36 -13.58
N ILE A 150 39.44 21.15 -14.44
CA ILE A 150 39.45 20.93 -15.88
C ILE A 150 40.66 20.09 -16.26
N HIS A 151 40.43 19.07 -17.06
CA HIS A 151 41.45 18.13 -17.48
C HIS A 151 41.49 18.02 -19.00
N LYS A 152 42.68 18.23 -19.56
CA LYS A 152 42.96 17.86 -20.95
C LYS A 152 42.91 16.32 -21.09
N ILE A 153 42.27 15.86 -22.16
CA ILE A 153 42.03 14.46 -22.49
C ILE A 153 42.89 14.06 -23.68
N GLU A 154 43.81 13.13 -23.44
CA GLU A 154 44.66 12.50 -24.47
C GLU A 154 44.20 11.06 -24.77
N ASP A 155 43.50 10.44 -23.83
CA ASP A 155 42.94 9.10 -23.91
C ASP A 155 41.49 9.11 -23.40
N MET A 156 40.56 8.58 -24.20
CA MET A 156 39.13 8.47 -23.87
C MET A 156 38.87 7.65 -22.60
N LYS A 157 39.75 6.70 -22.24
CA LYS A 157 39.63 5.98 -20.95
C LYS A 157 39.69 6.93 -19.75
N LYS A 158 40.49 8.00 -19.84
CA LYS A 158 40.58 9.03 -18.81
C LYS A 158 39.28 9.83 -18.70
N PHE A 159 38.64 10.15 -19.83
CA PHE A 159 37.32 10.78 -19.87
C PHE A 159 36.29 9.94 -19.11
N TYR A 160 36.11 8.67 -19.48
CA TYR A 160 35.14 7.78 -18.83
C TYR A 160 35.38 7.63 -17.31
N LYS A 161 36.65 7.63 -16.89
CA LYS A 161 37.01 7.56 -15.47
C LYS A 161 36.67 8.84 -14.71
N LEU A 162 36.92 10.02 -15.29
CA LEU A 162 36.73 11.31 -14.64
C LEU A 162 35.26 11.72 -14.56
N THR A 163 34.47 11.44 -15.60
CA THR A 163 33.05 11.80 -15.61
C THR A 163 32.17 10.86 -14.77
N LYS A 164 32.70 9.69 -14.39
CA LYS A 164 31.97 8.75 -13.54
C LYS A 164 32.08 9.15 -12.08
N LEU A 165 30.99 9.68 -11.53
CA LEU A 165 30.94 10.04 -10.13
C LEU A 165 30.99 8.81 -9.22
N ARG A 166 31.86 8.84 -8.20
CA ARG A 166 32.03 7.75 -7.23
C ARG A 166 31.85 8.16 -5.77
N ASN A 167 31.78 9.46 -5.50
CA ASN A 167 31.77 10.04 -4.17
C ASN A 167 31.25 11.49 -4.28
N LEU A 168 30.50 11.96 -3.29
CA LEU A 168 29.91 13.29 -3.21
C LEU A 168 30.92 14.35 -2.71
N GLN A 169 32.02 13.94 -2.09
CA GLN A 169 33.13 14.81 -1.66
C GLN A 169 32.68 15.96 -0.75
N GLY A 170 31.76 15.69 0.17
CA GLY A 170 31.19 16.65 1.11
C GLY A 170 30.00 17.44 0.58
N GLN A 171 29.56 17.19 -0.67
CA GLN A 171 28.43 17.90 -1.27
C GLN A 171 27.17 17.75 -0.42
N VAL A 172 26.49 18.87 -0.21
CA VAL A 172 25.22 18.94 0.52
C VAL A 172 24.11 18.31 -0.33
N VAL A 173 23.33 17.44 0.30
CA VAL A 173 22.13 16.80 -0.24
C VAL A 173 20.95 17.23 0.62
N ARG A 174 20.06 18.02 0.03
CA ARG A 174 18.85 18.55 0.69
C ARG A 174 17.72 17.56 0.59
N THR A 175 17.25 17.06 1.73
CA THR A 175 16.12 16.13 1.80
C THR A 175 14.97 16.74 2.59
N SER A 176 13.73 16.47 2.15
CA SER A 176 12.57 16.77 3.00
C SER A 176 12.43 15.73 4.11
N VAL A 177 11.91 16.17 5.25
CA VAL A 177 11.82 15.36 6.48
C VAL A 177 10.44 15.43 7.14
N GLU A 178 9.38 15.24 6.34
CA GLU A 178 8.00 15.25 6.83
C GLU A 178 7.66 14.03 7.72
N THR A 179 6.67 14.19 8.60
CA THR A 179 6.16 13.13 9.48
C THR A 179 5.08 12.30 8.78
N MET A 180 5.51 11.26 8.08
CA MET A 180 4.69 10.32 7.30
C MET A 180 5.13 8.86 7.55
N THR A 181 4.79 8.30 8.72
CA THR A 181 5.10 6.90 9.06
C THR A 181 4.53 5.91 8.03
N PRO A 182 5.24 4.81 7.67
CA PRO A 182 6.58 4.41 8.14
C PRO A 182 7.76 4.92 7.28
N ARG A 183 7.50 5.82 6.32
CA ARG A 183 8.47 6.17 5.26
C ARG A 183 9.52 7.17 5.72
N CYS A 184 9.05 8.23 6.36
CA CYS A 184 9.86 9.28 6.95
C CYS A 184 9.08 9.79 8.16
N PHE A 185 9.71 9.91 9.32
CA PHE A 185 9.12 10.52 10.50
C PHE A 185 10.21 10.90 11.49
N ARG A 186 9.87 11.72 12.47
CA ARG A 186 10.80 12.15 13.52
C ARG A 186 10.18 11.95 14.88
N TYR A 187 11.02 11.68 15.88
CA TYR A 187 10.60 11.57 17.27
C TYR A 187 11.72 12.01 18.20
N ARG A 188 11.37 12.36 19.44
CA ARG A 188 12.37 12.57 20.49
C ARG A 188 12.66 11.24 21.17
N ASN A 189 13.93 10.84 21.20
CA ASN A 189 14.33 9.64 21.90
C ASN A 189 14.25 9.83 23.43
N ARG A 190 14.56 8.78 24.20
CA ARG A 190 14.56 8.83 25.67
C ARG A 190 15.56 9.84 26.26
N ASN A 191 16.57 10.23 25.50
CA ASN A 191 17.58 11.21 25.88
C ASN A 191 17.17 12.65 25.50
N GLY A 192 16.00 12.85 24.88
CA GLY A 192 15.49 14.14 24.42
C GLY A 192 16.00 14.58 23.03
N GLU A 193 16.84 13.78 22.38
CA GLU A 193 17.43 14.08 21.08
C GLU A 193 16.42 13.83 19.96
N LEU A 194 16.41 14.71 18.96
CA LEU A 194 15.55 14.56 17.78
C LEU A 194 16.16 13.51 16.84
N VAL A 195 15.41 12.45 16.58
CA VAL A 195 15.81 11.35 15.70
C VAL A 195 14.89 11.31 14.48
N TYR A 196 15.48 11.28 13.29
CA TYR A 196 14.78 11.03 12.04
C TYR A 196 14.84 9.55 11.68
N ALA A 197 13.72 9.04 11.21
CA ALA A 197 13.39 7.62 11.13
C ALA A 197 12.54 7.30 9.90
N GLY A 198 12.38 6.01 9.63
CA GLY A 198 11.59 5.52 8.51
C GLY A 198 12.42 5.06 7.32
N TYR A 199 11.89 4.07 6.59
CA TYR A 199 12.68 3.29 5.65
C TYR A 199 13.09 4.07 4.39
N MET A 200 12.28 5.04 3.92
CA MET A 200 12.63 5.88 2.78
C MET A 200 13.65 6.94 3.16
N TYR A 201 13.51 7.53 4.34
CA TYR A 201 14.50 8.46 4.90
C TYR A 201 15.86 7.76 5.09
N ARG A 202 15.87 6.60 5.76
CA ARG A 202 17.09 5.80 6.00
C ARG A 202 17.79 5.45 4.69
N MET A 203 17.05 5.08 3.64
CA MET A 203 17.62 4.83 2.31
C MET A 203 18.38 6.06 1.75
N VAL A 204 17.85 7.27 1.91
CA VAL A 204 18.53 8.48 1.43
C VAL A 204 19.73 8.81 2.33
N LYS A 205 19.57 8.71 3.65
CA LYS A 205 20.63 8.95 4.62
C LYS A 205 21.85 8.04 4.40
N GLU A 206 21.62 6.75 4.25
CA GLU A 206 22.66 5.75 4.01
C GLU A 206 23.39 6.01 2.68
N PHE A 207 22.71 6.53 1.66
CA PHE A 207 23.37 6.98 0.43
C PHE A 207 24.33 8.14 0.69
N ILE A 208 23.87 9.17 1.40
CA ILE A 208 24.65 10.36 1.72
C ILE A 208 25.92 9.95 2.50
N GLU A 209 25.77 9.15 3.54
CA GLU A 209 26.89 8.68 4.37
C GLU A 209 27.85 7.77 3.57
N LYS A 210 27.33 6.80 2.81
CA LYS A 210 28.14 5.86 2.02
C LYS A 210 29.04 6.55 1.01
N TYR A 211 28.54 7.63 0.41
CA TYR A 211 29.25 8.37 -0.63
C TYR A 211 29.86 9.68 -0.13
N ASN A 212 30.01 9.87 1.19
CA ASN A 212 30.65 11.03 1.81
C ASN A 212 30.01 12.36 1.36
N GLY A 213 28.68 12.48 1.47
CA GLY A 213 27.94 13.72 1.34
C GLY A 213 27.56 14.29 2.70
N THR A 214 26.92 15.46 2.69
CA THR A 214 26.39 16.12 3.89
C THR A 214 24.88 16.21 3.79
N GLU A 215 24.16 15.86 4.84
CA GLU A 215 22.69 15.93 4.89
C GLU A 215 22.25 17.33 5.35
N GLU A 216 21.29 17.93 4.63
CA GLU A 216 20.60 19.16 5.04
C GLU A 216 19.08 18.89 5.00
N HIS A 217 18.39 19.20 6.10
CA HIS A 217 16.95 18.98 6.20
C HIS A 217 16.18 20.22 5.77
N VAL A 218 15.13 20.01 4.97
CA VAL A 218 14.20 21.06 4.55
C VAL A 218 12.81 20.71 5.06
N PHE A 219 12.05 21.73 5.48
CA PHE A 219 10.74 21.57 6.15
C PHE A 219 10.82 20.78 7.45
N ASP A 220 11.91 20.90 8.18
CA ASP A 220 12.13 20.24 9.47
C ASP A 220 11.27 20.79 10.61
N GLU A 221 10.49 21.85 10.42
CA GLU A 221 9.57 22.36 11.44
C GLU A 221 8.14 21.85 11.26
N VAL A 222 7.78 21.32 10.09
CA VAL A 222 6.40 21.00 9.72
C VAL A 222 6.15 19.49 9.76
N ASP A 223 5.02 19.06 10.30
CA ASP A 223 4.70 17.63 10.39
C ASP A 223 4.17 17.05 9.08
N THR A 224 3.43 17.81 8.28
CA THR A 224 2.98 17.38 6.95
C THR A 224 3.26 18.46 5.92
N ILE A 225 3.88 18.08 4.79
CA ILE A 225 4.13 19.02 3.70
C ILE A 225 2.94 18.95 2.73
N PRO A 226 2.23 20.07 2.49
CA PRO A 226 1.22 20.13 1.46
C PRO A 226 1.81 19.70 0.12
N TYR A 227 1.10 18.81 -0.58
CA TYR A 227 1.63 18.13 -1.75
C TYR A 227 2.14 19.10 -2.84
N LYS A 228 1.40 20.18 -3.11
CA LYS A 228 1.79 21.22 -4.09
C LYS A 228 3.02 22.03 -3.66
N GLU A 229 3.25 22.22 -2.37
CA GLU A 229 4.39 22.98 -1.85
C GLU A 229 5.69 22.17 -1.99
N GLY A 230 5.65 20.87 -1.64
CA GLY A 230 6.78 19.97 -1.83
C GLY A 230 7.23 19.87 -3.30
N LEU A 231 6.28 19.83 -4.24
CA LEU A 231 6.58 19.82 -5.68
C LEU A 231 7.20 21.13 -6.16
N LYS A 232 6.75 22.28 -5.66
CA LYS A 232 7.35 23.58 -5.98
C LYS A 232 8.78 23.67 -5.44
N ALA A 233 9.02 23.19 -4.23
CA ALA A 233 10.35 23.16 -3.63
C ALA A 233 11.34 22.28 -4.43
N LEU A 234 10.87 21.18 -5.05
CA LEU A 234 11.66 20.37 -5.99
C LEU A 234 12.02 21.13 -7.28
N ILE A 235 11.06 21.85 -7.89
CA ILE A 235 11.34 22.68 -9.08
C ILE A 235 12.33 23.80 -8.75
N ASN A 236 12.12 24.48 -7.63
CA ASN A 236 12.94 25.63 -7.22
C ASN A 236 14.37 25.23 -6.82
N GLY A 237 14.63 23.93 -6.61
CA GLY A 237 15.92 23.42 -6.15
C GLY A 237 16.18 23.64 -4.65
N GLU A 238 15.12 23.87 -3.88
CA GLU A 238 15.17 23.94 -2.41
C GLU A 238 15.38 22.54 -1.83
N ILE A 239 14.75 21.51 -2.43
CA ILE A 239 14.93 20.09 -2.09
C ILE A 239 15.65 19.38 -3.24
N ASP A 240 16.62 18.51 -2.93
CA ASP A 240 17.24 17.60 -3.89
C ASP A 240 16.46 16.30 -3.99
N MET A 241 16.11 15.68 -2.85
CA MET A 241 15.43 14.38 -2.79
C MET A 241 14.22 14.42 -1.86
N MET A 242 13.11 13.83 -2.30
CA MET A 242 11.89 13.71 -1.49
C MET A 242 11.61 12.24 -1.18
N PRO A 243 11.84 11.76 0.06
CA PRO A 243 11.59 10.37 0.47
C PRO A 243 10.09 10.11 0.75
N ARG A 244 9.24 10.42 -0.24
CA ARG A 244 7.78 10.28 -0.22
C ARG A 244 7.33 9.51 -1.46
N ILE A 245 6.21 8.79 -1.36
CA ILE A 245 5.50 8.28 -2.54
C ILE A 245 4.63 9.40 -3.11
N ILE A 246 4.85 9.72 -4.38
CA ILE A 246 4.30 10.89 -5.08
C ILE A 246 3.51 10.39 -6.29
N HIS A 247 2.48 11.12 -6.71
CA HIS A 247 1.68 10.76 -7.88
C HIS A 247 2.49 10.95 -9.16
N ASP A 248 2.37 9.98 -10.06
CA ASP A 248 3.17 9.84 -11.27
C ASP A 248 2.79 10.82 -12.39
N LEU A 249 1.72 11.60 -12.25
CA LEU A 249 1.21 12.49 -13.31
C LEU A 249 1.90 13.87 -13.38
N GLU A 250 2.94 14.11 -12.57
CA GLU A 250 3.52 15.43 -12.33
C GLU A 250 5.00 15.55 -12.76
N TRP A 251 5.38 14.96 -13.89
CA TRP A 251 6.77 14.93 -14.39
C TRP A 251 7.38 16.30 -14.73
N CYS A 252 6.58 17.37 -14.73
CA CYS A 252 7.10 18.73 -14.84
C CYS A 252 7.74 19.22 -13.54
N TYR A 253 7.43 18.60 -12.39
CA TYR A 253 7.92 19.04 -11.09
C TYR A 253 9.19 18.32 -10.63
N PHE A 254 9.41 17.08 -11.10
CA PHE A 254 10.52 16.28 -10.62
C PHE A 254 11.02 15.29 -11.67
N TYR A 255 12.27 14.88 -11.48
CA TYR A 255 12.82 13.68 -12.09
C TYR A 255 12.63 12.48 -11.17
N ARG A 256 12.34 11.31 -11.73
CA ARG A 256 12.17 10.08 -10.94
C ARG A 256 13.45 9.27 -10.89
N SER A 257 13.80 8.74 -9.72
CA SER A 257 14.81 7.68 -9.61
C SER A 257 14.38 6.41 -10.35
N HIS A 258 15.26 5.40 -10.35
CA HIS A 258 14.84 4.05 -10.72
C HIS A 258 13.66 3.58 -9.87
N ILE A 259 12.72 2.89 -10.52
CA ILE A 259 11.55 2.30 -9.87
C ILE A 259 12.03 1.03 -9.14
N LEU A 260 11.72 0.94 -7.85
CA LEU A 260 12.11 -0.21 -7.03
C LEU A 260 11.10 -1.35 -7.17
N TYR A 261 9.82 -1.05 -6.95
CA TYR A 261 8.70 -1.96 -7.05
C TYR A 261 7.41 -1.16 -7.25
N ASN A 262 6.30 -1.85 -7.47
CA ASN A 262 4.99 -1.23 -7.50
C ASN A 262 4.25 -1.48 -6.19
N ILE A 263 3.87 -0.42 -5.50
CA ILE A 263 3.09 -0.48 -4.26
C ILE A 263 1.61 -0.53 -4.57
N LYS A 264 0.87 -1.33 -3.79
CA LYS A 264 -0.58 -1.51 -3.92
C LYS A 264 -1.34 -0.69 -2.89
N THR A 265 -2.53 -0.24 -3.26
CA THR A 265 -3.46 0.44 -2.36
C THR A 265 -4.57 -0.53 -1.97
N TYR A 266 -4.80 -0.66 -0.67
CA TYR A 266 -5.81 -1.55 -0.09
C TYR A 266 -6.77 -0.76 0.79
N ILE A 267 -7.91 -1.38 1.08
CA ILE A 267 -8.85 -0.88 2.08
C ILE A 267 -8.79 -1.79 3.31
N MET A 268 -8.60 -1.19 4.47
CA MET A 268 -8.74 -1.87 5.75
C MET A 268 -10.14 -1.61 6.32
N VAL A 269 -10.80 -2.69 6.72
CA VAL A 269 -12.15 -2.69 7.30
C VAL A 269 -12.10 -3.21 8.73
N PRO A 270 -13.01 -2.74 9.60
CA PRO A 270 -13.14 -3.28 10.94
C PRO A 270 -13.42 -4.78 10.90
N TRP A 271 -12.89 -5.50 11.88
CA TRP A 271 -13.29 -6.88 12.13
C TRP A 271 -14.74 -6.91 12.62
N ALA A 272 -15.45 -7.98 12.26
CA ALA A 272 -16.84 -8.16 12.62
C ALA A 272 -17.02 -8.12 14.14
N GLU A 273 -18.00 -7.35 14.60
CA GLU A 273 -18.32 -7.25 16.01
C GLU A 273 -18.90 -8.57 16.54
N PRO A 274 -18.62 -8.94 17.81
CA PRO A 274 -19.26 -10.09 18.43
C PRO A 274 -20.77 -9.86 18.53
N LEU A 275 -21.54 -10.91 18.30
CA LEU A 275 -22.99 -10.88 18.51
C LEU A 275 -23.31 -10.78 20.01
N PRO A 276 -24.41 -10.12 20.39
CA PRO A 276 -24.93 -10.16 21.75
C PRO A 276 -25.12 -11.61 22.22
N LYS A 277 -24.63 -11.92 23.42
CA LYS A 277 -24.68 -13.28 23.97
C LYS A 277 -26.12 -13.82 24.12
N SER A 278 -27.11 -12.94 24.29
CA SER A 278 -28.53 -13.31 24.33
C SER A 278 -29.01 -14.02 23.06
N LEU A 279 -28.41 -13.73 21.90
CA LEU A 279 -28.77 -14.37 20.63
C LEU A 279 -28.15 -15.76 20.46
N TYR A 280 -27.23 -16.17 21.34
CA TYR A 280 -26.52 -17.45 21.23
C TYR A 280 -27.46 -18.64 21.46
N PHE A 281 -28.62 -18.45 22.09
CA PHE A 281 -29.59 -19.53 22.30
C PHE A 281 -30.33 -19.93 21.01
N ILE A 282 -30.49 -19.01 20.07
CA ILE A 282 -31.26 -19.25 18.83
C ILE A 282 -30.35 -19.68 17.68
N LYS A 283 -29.07 -19.26 17.71
CA LYS A 283 -28.11 -19.46 16.61
C LYS A 283 -27.54 -20.88 16.39
N PRO A 284 -27.55 -21.84 17.33
CA PRO A 284 -27.03 -23.20 17.10
C PRO A 284 -27.66 -23.85 15.88
N PHE A 285 -28.97 -23.72 15.75
CA PHE A 285 -29.71 -24.19 14.60
C PHE A 285 -30.07 -23.05 13.66
N ARG A 286 -29.94 -23.31 12.35
CA ARG A 286 -30.52 -22.45 11.32
C ARG A 286 -32.03 -22.40 11.49
N SER A 287 -32.66 -21.30 11.09
CA SER A 287 -34.12 -21.14 11.18
C SER A 287 -34.89 -22.27 10.50
N THR A 288 -34.35 -22.83 9.40
CA THR A 288 -34.92 -23.99 8.73
C THR A 288 -34.98 -25.22 9.64
N VAL A 289 -33.93 -25.49 10.41
CA VAL A 289 -33.87 -26.64 11.33
C VAL A 289 -34.84 -26.44 12.49
N TRP A 290 -34.95 -25.23 13.04
CA TRP A 290 -35.96 -24.92 14.07
C TRP A 290 -37.38 -25.17 13.57
N ILE A 291 -37.70 -24.72 12.34
CA ILE A 291 -39.00 -24.95 11.72
C ILE A 291 -39.23 -26.45 11.51
N THR A 292 -38.24 -27.18 11.00
CA THR A 292 -38.35 -28.64 10.83
C THR A 292 -38.60 -29.34 12.16
N ILE A 293 -37.91 -28.97 13.23
CA ILE A 293 -38.14 -29.52 14.58
C ILE A 293 -39.59 -29.27 15.02
N MET A 294 -40.10 -28.05 14.86
CA MET A 294 -41.48 -27.70 15.22
C MET A 294 -42.51 -28.50 14.40
N VAL A 295 -42.27 -28.65 13.09
CA VAL A 295 -43.15 -29.42 12.20
C VAL A 295 -43.10 -30.91 12.55
N SER A 296 -41.92 -31.49 12.76
CA SER A 296 -41.74 -32.88 13.16
C SER A 296 -42.41 -33.20 14.49
N PHE A 297 -42.37 -32.25 15.43
CA PHE A 297 -43.00 -32.38 16.73
C PHE A 297 -44.54 -32.40 16.65
N VAL A 298 -45.14 -31.51 15.85
CA VAL A 298 -46.59 -31.52 15.58
C VAL A 298 -46.99 -32.81 14.86
N TYR A 299 -46.21 -33.23 13.87
CA TYR A 299 -46.44 -34.47 13.14
C TYR A 299 -46.41 -35.70 14.06
N ALA A 300 -45.39 -35.84 14.90
CA ALA A 300 -45.28 -36.95 15.85
C ALA A 300 -46.45 -36.98 16.84
N SER A 301 -46.90 -35.81 17.31
CA SER A 301 -48.05 -35.68 18.22
C SER A 301 -49.34 -36.19 17.57
N ILE A 302 -49.58 -35.86 16.30
CA ILE A 302 -50.75 -36.31 15.52
C ILE A 302 -50.66 -37.82 15.27
N VAL A 303 -49.50 -38.34 14.87
CA VAL A 303 -49.30 -39.77 14.59
C VAL A 303 -49.54 -40.62 15.84
N ILE A 304 -48.97 -40.23 16.98
CA ILE A 304 -49.15 -40.97 18.25
C ILE A 304 -50.60 -40.86 18.73
N TRP A 305 -51.23 -39.69 18.60
CA TRP A 305 -52.65 -39.55 18.86
C TRP A 305 -53.50 -40.49 18.00
N TRP A 306 -53.23 -40.55 16.69
CA TRP A 306 -53.95 -41.41 15.75
C TRP A 306 -53.80 -42.90 16.09
N ILE A 307 -52.57 -43.34 16.40
CA ILE A 307 -52.29 -44.73 16.80
C ILE A 307 -53.08 -45.08 18.07
N ARG A 308 -53.06 -44.20 19.09
CA ARG A 308 -53.79 -44.42 20.34
C ARG A 308 -55.31 -44.39 20.16
N TYR A 309 -55.81 -43.47 19.35
CA TYR A 309 -57.24 -43.38 19.03
C TYR A 309 -57.75 -44.66 18.39
N ARG A 310 -56.98 -45.24 17.46
CA ARG A 310 -57.30 -46.52 16.81
C ARG A 310 -57.24 -47.72 17.76
N GLN A 311 -56.40 -47.68 18.80
CA GLN A 311 -56.20 -48.81 19.72
C GLN A 311 -57.12 -48.78 20.94
N LEU A 312 -57.44 -47.61 21.51
CA LEU A 312 -58.22 -47.48 22.75
C LEU A 312 -59.55 -46.73 22.60
N GLY A 313 -59.86 -46.18 21.44
CA GLY A 313 -61.13 -45.48 21.17
C GLY A 313 -61.31 -44.13 21.87
N ASN A 314 -60.47 -43.79 22.87
CA ASN A 314 -60.51 -42.50 23.56
C ASN A 314 -59.09 -42.00 23.88
N SER A 315 -58.63 -40.99 23.12
CA SER A 315 -57.31 -40.37 23.30
C SER A 315 -57.40 -38.87 23.10
N SER A 316 -56.87 -38.09 24.03
CA SER A 316 -56.78 -36.64 23.90
C SER A 316 -55.49 -36.23 23.19
N LEU A 317 -55.61 -35.37 22.18
CA LEU A 317 -54.46 -34.84 21.42
C LEU A 317 -53.49 -34.09 22.34
N SER A 318 -54.00 -33.35 23.33
CA SER A 318 -53.19 -32.63 24.31
C SER A 318 -52.29 -33.56 25.13
N ARG A 319 -52.78 -34.74 25.51
CA ARG A 319 -52.00 -35.72 26.26
C ARG A 319 -50.92 -36.36 25.41
N SER A 320 -51.24 -36.72 24.16
CA SER A 320 -50.23 -37.19 23.21
C SER A 320 -49.14 -36.14 22.96
N PHE A 321 -49.53 -34.87 22.84
CA PHE A 321 -48.59 -33.75 22.67
C PHE A 321 -47.64 -33.62 23.87
N MET A 322 -48.15 -33.68 25.10
CA MET A 322 -47.33 -33.62 26.31
C MET A 322 -46.39 -34.82 26.42
N ASP A 323 -46.86 -36.03 26.08
CA ASP A 323 -46.03 -37.23 26.07
C ASP A 323 -44.89 -37.12 25.03
N VAL A 324 -45.16 -36.62 23.82
CA VAL A 324 -44.11 -36.38 22.81
C VAL A 324 -43.11 -35.35 23.32
N LEU A 325 -43.58 -34.30 24.01
CA LEU A 325 -42.72 -33.25 24.56
C LEU A 325 -41.80 -33.80 25.66
N GLU A 326 -42.34 -34.62 26.55
CA GLU A 326 -41.60 -35.30 27.61
C GLU A 326 -40.48 -36.19 27.02
N LEU A 327 -40.80 -36.99 26.01
CA LEU A 327 -39.86 -37.88 25.33
C LEU A 327 -38.79 -37.14 24.54
N PHE A 328 -39.19 -36.08 23.83
CA PHE A 328 -38.29 -35.30 22.99
C PHE A 328 -37.27 -34.51 23.81
N PHE A 329 -37.68 -33.92 24.93
CA PHE A 329 -36.79 -33.21 25.86
C PHE A 329 -36.14 -34.11 26.91
N GLN A 330 -36.34 -35.43 26.83
CA GLN A 330 -35.74 -36.43 27.73
C GLN A 330 -36.06 -36.19 29.21
N LEU A 331 -37.27 -35.71 29.48
CA LEU A 331 -37.76 -35.54 30.84
C LEU A 331 -38.02 -36.91 31.49
N PRO A 332 -37.90 -37.03 32.82
CA PRO A 332 -38.07 -38.30 33.51
C PRO A 332 -39.52 -38.82 33.36
N VAL A 333 -39.65 -39.94 32.66
CA VAL A 333 -40.95 -40.56 32.35
C VAL A 333 -41.54 -41.23 33.59
N ASN A 334 -42.59 -40.64 34.15
CA ASN A 334 -43.23 -41.16 35.37
C ASN A 334 -44.13 -42.39 35.14
N LYS A 335 -44.39 -42.79 33.88
CA LYS A 335 -45.32 -43.87 33.54
C LYS A 335 -44.78 -44.77 32.43
N ILE A 336 -44.65 -46.07 32.69
CA ILE A 336 -44.18 -47.11 31.75
C ILE A 336 -45.28 -47.47 30.71
N TRP A 337 -46.13 -46.53 30.31
CA TRP A 337 -47.22 -46.81 29.36
C TRP A 337 -46.70 -47.23 27.97
N HIS A 338 -45.51 -46.77 27.60
CA HIS A 338 -44.89 -47.06 26.30
C HIS A 338 -44.51 -48.54 26.09
N PHE A 339 -44.20 -49.28 27.16
CA PHE A 339 -43.89 -50.72 27.08
C PHE A 339 -45.12 -51.60 27.21
N THR A 340 -46.22 -51.08 27.78
CA THR A 340 -47.48 -51.82 27.90
C THR A 340 -48.31 -51.83 26.62
N MET A 341 -47.94 -51.02 25.63
CA MET A 341 -48.67 -50.89 24.36
C MET A 341 -47.86 -51.50 23.22
N GLY A 342 -48.57 -52.06 22.22
CA GLY A 342 -47.99 -52.90 21.17
C GLY A 342 -46.79 -52.29 20.42
N THR A 343 -46.07 -53.14 19.68
CA THR A 343 -44.76 -52.86 19.04
C THR A 343 -44.63 -51.51 18.34
N GLN A 344 -45.70 -51.01 17.71
CA GLN A 344 -45.73 -49.70 17.02
C GLN A 344 -45.43 -48.50 17.95
N GLN A 345 -45.89 -48.54 19.21
CA GLN A 345 -45.65 -47.46 20.16
C GLN A 345 -44.22 -47.49 20.72
N VAL A 346 -43.67 -48.69 20.92
CA VAL A 346 -42.27 -48.88 21.35
C VAL A 346 -41.30 -48.35 20.30
N ILE A 347 -41.55 -48.62 19.02
CA ILE A 347 -40.72 -48.11 17.91
C ILE A 347 -40.78 -46.57 17.88
N SER A 348 -41.98 -45.99 18.00
CA SER A 348 -42.15 -44.53 18.00
C SER A 348 -41.41 -43.87 19.18
N PHE A 349 -41.45 -44.51 20.35
CA PHE A 349 -40.70 -44.10 21.53
C PHE A 349 -39.18 -44.14 21.29
N ILE A 350 -38.64 -45.25 20.77
CA ILE A 350 -37.20 -45.40 20.51
C ILE A 350 -36.72 -44.32 19.52
N VAL A 351 -37.48 -44.10 18.44
CA VAL A 351 -37.13 -43.09 17.43
C VAL A 351 -37.14 -41.69 18.03
N LEU A 352 -38.21 -41.30 18.74
CA LEU A 352 -38.30 -39.97 19.35
C LEU A 352 -37.24 -39.75 20.42
N PHE A 353 -36.93 -40.77 21.22
CA PHE A 353 -35.88 -40.70 22.24
C PHE A 353 -34.50 -40.51 21.61
N ILE A 354 -34.15 -41.29 20.58
CA ILE A 354 -32.85 -41.16 19.88
C ILE A 354 -32.74 -39.79 19.21
N VAL A 355 -33.80 -39.33 18.53
CA VAL A 355 -33.81 -38.01 17.86
C VAL A 355 -33.68 -36.88 18.89
N GLY A 356 -34.45 -36.94 19.98
CA GLY A 356 -34.37 -35.97 21.08
C GLY A 356 -32.99 -35.94 21.74
N PHE A 357 -32.39 -37.11 21.96
CA PHE A 357 -31.03 -37.25 22.47
C PHE A 357 -30.01 -36.57 21.56
N MET A 358 -30.05 -36.89 20.25
CA MET A 358 -29.11 -36.33 19.29
C MET A 358 -29.26 -34.81 19.17
N LEU A 359 -30.49 -34.30 19.08
CA LEU A 359 -30.75 -32.86 18.96
C LEU A 359 -30.31 -32.09 20.21
N THR A 360 -30.60 -32.60 21.40
CA THR A 360 -30.24 -31.95 22.67
C THR A 360 -28.73 -31.91 22.86
N ASN A 361 -28.03 -33.01 22.57
CA ASN A 361 -26.57 -33.05 22.65
C ASN A 361 -25.91 -32.16 21.59
N LEU A 362 -26.41 -32.17 20.35
CA LEU A 362 -25.84 -31.36 19.28
C LEU A 362 -26.07 -29.86 19.54
N TYR A 363 -27.25 -29.49 20.03
CA TYR A 363 -27.53 -28.13 20.49
C TYR A 363 -26.56 -27.70 21.60
N THR A 364 -26.40 -28.54 22.64
CA THR A 364 -25.54 -28.24 23.79
C THR A 364 -24.07 -28.15 23.37
N ALA A 365 -23.60 -29.03 22.49
CA ALA A 365 -22.24 -29.01 21.96
C ALA A 365 -21.98 -27.75 21.13
N GLN A 366 -22.92 -27.37 20.25
CA GLN A 366 -22.80 -26.15 19.44
C GLN A 366 -22.84 -24.90 20.31
N LEU A 367 -23.77 -24.82 21.26
CA LEU A 367 -23.85 -23.70 22.20
C LEU A 367 -22.56 -23.57 23.01
N SER A 368 -22.03 -24.67 23.54
CA SER A 368 -20.76 -24.69 24.27
C SER A 368 -19.58 -24.20 23.40
N SER A 369 -19.51 -24.67 22.14
CA SER A 369 -18.53 -24.22 21.17
C SER A 369 -18.64 -22.71 20.89
N TYR A 370 -19.86 -22.19 20.70
CA TYR A 370 -20.12 -20.78 20.47
C TYR A 370 -19.82 -19.90 21.69
N LEU A 371 -20.10 -20.37 22.90
CA LEU A 371 -19.74 -19.66 24.13
C LEU A 371 -18.21 -19.60 24.31
N THR A 372 -17.49 -20.60 23.81
CA THR A 372 -16.02 -20.66 23.86
C THR A 372 -15.37 -19.79 22.77
N THR A 373 -15.84 -19.89 21.53
CA THR A 373 -15.21 -19.21 20.38
C THR A 373 -15.68 -17.76 20.23
N GLY A 374 -16.93 -17.48 20.58
CA GLY A 374 -17.64 -16.26 20.23
C GLY A 374 -18.26 -16.35 18.84
N LEU A 375 -19.50 -15.89 18.72
CA LEU A 375 -20.16 -15.64 17.43
C LEU A 375 -19.98 -14.18 17.05
N PHE A 376 -19.73 -13.94 15.77
CA PHE A 376 -19.52 -12.60 15.21
C PHE A 376 -20.56 -12.31 14.12
N LYS A 377 -20.71 -11.02 13.78
CA LYS A 377 -21.49 -10.60 12.61
C LYS A 377 -20.84 -11.10 11.31
N SER A 378 -21.54 -10.93 10.19
CA SER A 378 -20.93 -11.20 8.88
C SER A 378 -19.72 -10.29 8.69
N GLN A 379 -18.61 -10.87 8.21
CA GLN A 379 -17.38 -10.12 7.96
C GLN A 379 -17.43 -9.51 6.57
N ILE A 380 -17.05 -8.24 6.46
CA ILE A 380 -16.80 -7.58 5.18
C ILE A 380 -15.54 -8.19 4.58
N ASN A 381 -15.68 -8.87 3.44
CA ASN A 381 -14.56 -9.52 2.74
C ASN A 381 -14.32 -8.95 1.34
N THR A 382 -15.32 -8.30 0.74
CA THR A 382 -15.24 -7.72 -0.61
C THR A 382 -15.64 -6.25 -0.62
N PHE A 383 -15.34 -5.55 -1.71
CA PHE A 383 -15.87 -4.20 -1.95
C PHE A 383 -17.40 -4.20 -2.05
N ASP A 384 -18.02 -5.23 -2.64
CA ASP A 384 -19.47 -5.36 -2.68
C ASP A 384 -20.12 -5.41 -1.28
N ASP A 385 -19.48 -6.14 -0.34
CA ASP A 385 -19.91 -6.17 1.06
C ASP A 385 -19.80 -4.78 1.71
N LEU A 386 -18.69 -4.07 1.45
CA LEU A 386 -18.43 -2.72 1.95
C LEU A 386 -19.53 -1.74 1.49
N PHE A 387 -19.90 -1.80 0.21
CA PHE A 387 -20.94 -0.94 -0.36
C PHE A 387 -22.33 -1.33 0.14
N ARG A 388 -22.62 -2.63 0.28
CA ARG A 388 -23.90 -3.12 0.79
C ARG A 388 -24.14 -2.67 2.23
N GLU A 389 -23.12 -2.71 3.08
CA GLU A 389 -23.19 -2.25 4.46
C GLU A 389 -23.11 -0.71 4.59
N LYS A 390 -22.86 0.01 3.49
CA LYS A 390 -22.68 1.47 3.46
C LYS A 390 -21.65 1.95 4.48
N ARG A 391 -20.56 1.18 4.65
CA ARG A 391 -19.50 1.54 5.59
C ARG A 391 -18.75 2.75 5.06
N ARG A 392 -18.70 3.82 5.85
CA ARG A 392 -18.06 5.08 5.45
C ARG A 392 -16.55 4.90 5.31
N LEU A 393 -16.01 5.30 4.17
CA LEU A 393 -14.58 5.32 3.85
C LEU A 393 -14.04 6.72 4.17
N LEU A 394 -13.20 6.83 5.21
CA LEU A 394 -12.63 8.10 5.64
C LEU A 394 -11.40 8.43 4.80
N VAL A 395 -11.43 9.56 4.08
CA VAL A 395 -10.39 9.97 3.13
C VAL A 395 -10.08 11.45 3.26
N GLU A 396 -8.89 11.83 2.81
CA GLU A 396 -8.46 13.22 2.70
C GLU A 396 -9.04 13.89 1.44
N SER A 397 -8.96 15.21 1.35
CA SER A 397 -9.50 15.98 0.24
C SER A 397 -8.87 15.64 -1.11
N PHE A 398 -7.55 15.50 -1.16
CA PHE A 398 -6.81 15.15 -2.36
C PHE A 398 -7.12 13.72 -2.82
N ASP A 399 -7.07 12.75 -1.91
CA ASP A 399 -7.39 11.35 -2.21
C ASP A 399 -8.86 11.19 -2.66
N ALA A 400 -9.80 11.92 -2.06
CA ALA A 400 -11.19 11.95 -2.50
C ALA A 400 -11.34 12.47 -3.93
N GLU A 401 -10.56 13.47 -4.34
CA GLU A 401 -10.56 13.97 -5.71
C GLU A 401 -10.01 12.91 -6.68
N VAL A 402 -8.91 12.24 -6.31
CA VAL A 402 -8.33 11.14 -7.10
C VAL A 402 -9.34 10.03 -7.29
N LEU A 403 -9.99 9.54 -6.22
CA LEU A 403 -11.03 8.52 -6.29
C LEU A 403 -12.20 8.96 -7.18
N ARG A 404 -12.70 10.19 -7.00
CA ARG A 404 -13.79 10.73 -7.84
C ARG A 404 -13.40 10.76 -9.31
N ASN A 405 -12.16 11.13 -9.64
CA ASN A 405 -11.66 11.14 -11.01
C ASN A 405 -11.54 9.72 -11.57
N MET A 406 -11.06 8.75 -10.79
CA MET A 406 -11.04 7.33 -11.19
C MET A 406 -12.45 6.78 -11.43
N THR A 407 -13.41 7.14 -10.59
CA THR A 407 -14.82 6.76 -10.79
C THR A 407 -15.40 7.37 -12.06
N LYS A 408 -15.18 8.68 -12.30
CA LYS A 408 -15.65 9.36 -13.52
C LYS A 408 -15.08 8.71 -14.78
N SER A 409 -13.81 8.31 -14.72
CA SER A 409 -13.10 7.60 -15.80
C SER A 409 -13.47 6.12 -15.90
N LYS A 410 -14.39 5.62 -15.05
CA LYS A 410 -14.82 4.21 -15.00
C LYS A 410 -13.68 3.20 -14.74
N ILE A 411 -12.62 3.65 -14.07
CA ILE A 411 -11.50 2.80 -13.64
C ILE A 411 -11.92 1.98 -12.41
N ILE A 412 -12.63 2.62 -11.48
CA ILE A 412 -13.16 2.00 -10.26
C ILE A 412 -14.69 2.06 -10.23
N GLN A 413 -15.28 1.25 -9.36
CA GLN A 413 -16.72 1.14 -9.17
C GLN A 413 -17.34 2.50 -8.76
N LYS A 414 -18.58 2.76 -9.18
CA LYS A 414 -19.27 4.04 -8.91
C LYS A 414 -19.74 4.17 -7.46
N GLU A 415 -19.91 3.03 -6.82
CA GLU A 415 -20.40 2.84 -5.46
C GLU A 415 -19.45 3.48 -4.43
N PHE A 416 -18.16 3.62 -4.76
CA PHE A 416 -17.19 4.38 -3.95
C PHE A 416 -17.68 5.80 -3.62
N GLN A 417 -18.34 6.49 -4.55
CA GLN A 417 -18.85 7.84 -4.28
C GLN A 417 -19.89 7.89 -3.16
N SER A 418 -20.61 6.79 -2.93
CA SER A 418 -21.67 6.74 -1.91
C SER A 418 -21.13 6.55 -0.49
N ILE A 419 -19.88 6.12 -0.33
CA ILE A 419 -19.28 5.82 0.97
C ILE A 419 -18.18 6.81 1.40
N ILE A 420 -17.68 7.64 0.49
CA ILE A 420 -16.61 8.61 0.77
C ILE A 420 -17.05 9.64 1.82
N LEU A 421 -16.26 9.76 2.87
CA LEU A 421 -16.35 10.81 3.88
C LEU A 421 -15.03 11.58 3.91
N VAL A 422 -15.08 12.86 3.54
CA VAL A 422 -13.90 13.71 3.43
C VAL A 422 -13.60 14.39 4.77
N THR A 423 -12.34 14.36 5.20
CA THR A 423 -11.84 15.08 6.37
C THR A 423 -10.40 15.58 6.16
N SER A 424 -9.77 16.16 7.18
CA SER A 424 -8.36 16.59 7.14
C SER A 424 -7.39 15.41 7.20
N ILE A 425 -6.19 15.58 6.64
CA ILE A 425 -5.14 14.53 6.66
C ILE A 425 -4.79 14.08 8.09
N GLU A 426 -4.76 15.02 9.02
CA GLU A 426 -4.45 14.77 10.43
C GLU A 426 -5.49 13.88 11.10
N GLU A 427 -6.79 14.13 10.86
CA GLU A 427 -7.86 13.30 11.41
C GLU A 427 -7.90 11.92 10.75
N VAL A 428 -7.61 11.80 9.45
CA VAL A 428 -7.44 10.48 8.81
C VAL A 428 -6.33 9.70 9.50
N PHE A 429 -5.16 10.31 9.69
CA PHE A 429 -4.02 9.64 10.32
C PHE A 429 -4.31 9.27 11.77
N LYS A 430 -4.89 10.17 12.54
CA LYS A 430 -5.28 9.93 13.93
C LYS A 430 -6.28 8.78 14.06
N HIS A 431 -7.34 8.76 13.26
CA HIS A 431 -8.37 7.73 13.32
C HIS A 431 -7.86 6.37 12.84
N ARG A 432 -7.05 6.34 11.77
CA ARG A 432 -6.47 5.12 11.23
C ARG A 432 -5.44 4.52 12.19
N LYS A 433 -4.51 5.32 12.71
CA LYS A 433 -3.47 4.91 13.68
C LYS A 433 -4.04 4.47 15.02
N SER A 434 -5.15 5.08 15.48
CA SER A 434 -5.89 4.63 16.67
C SER A 434 -6.77 3.40 16.43
N LEU A 435 -6.84 2.88 15.19
CA LEU A 435 -7.69 1.76 14.78
C LEU A 435 -9.17 2.00 15.16
N ASN A 436 -9.69 3.21 14.89
CA ASN A 436 -11.09 3.51 15.16
C ASN A 436 -12.00 2.73 14.21
N THR A 437 -12.81 1.83 14.77
CA THR A 437 -13.67 0.92 14.01
C THR A 437 -14.85 1.59 13.34
N SER A 438 -15.15 2.87 13.56
CA SER A 438 -16.33 3.55 13.00
C SER A 438 -16.27 3.70 11.47
N TYR A 439 -15.08 3.66 10.89
CA TYR A 439 -14.83 3.90 9.47
C TYR A 439 -14.00 2.76 8.86
N ALA A 440 -14.05 2.67 7.53
CA ALA A 440 -13.02 1.99 6.75
C ALA A 440 -11.97 3.02 6.32
N TYR A 441 -10.75 2.55 6.05
CA TYR A 441 -9.64 3.42 5.62
C TYR A 441 -8.95 2.83 4.41
N GLU A 442 -8.52 3.69 3.50
CA GLU A 442 -7.57 3.32 2.45
C GLU A 442 -6.15 3.72 2.84
N ALA A 443 -5.20 2.91 2.41
CA ALA A 443 -3.80 3.29 2.40
C ALA A 443 -3.00 2.33 1.52
N TYR A 444 -1.74 2.70 1.29
CA TYR A 444 -0.77 1.81 0.70
C TYR A 444 -0.43 0.63 1.63
N GLU A 445 0.01 -0.48 1.03
CA GLU A 445 0.28 -1.74 1.74
C GLU A 445 1.29 -1.60 2.89
N ASP A 446 2.32 -0.77 2.75
CA ASP A 446 3.34 -0.51 3.78
C ASP A 446 2.74 0.17 5.02
N ARG A 447 1.85 1.13 4.79
CA ARG A 447 1.13 1.88 5.83
C ARG A 447 0.19 0.96 6.61
N ILE A 448 -0.62 0.18 5.88
CA ILE A 448 -1.56 -0.77 6.49
C ILE A 448 -0.78 -1.82 7.28
N ALA A 449 0.30 -2.37 6.73
CA ALA A 449 1.16 -3.30 7.46
C ALA A 449 1.71 -2.68 8.76
N PHE A 450 2.12 -1.41 8.71
CA PHE A 450 2.63 -0.67 9.86
C PHE A 450 1.58 -0.46 10.94
N GLU A 451 0.40 0.04 10.58
CA GLU A 451 -0.66 0.31 11.55
C GLU A 451 -1.28 -0.97 12.10
N LEU A 452 -1.44 -2.02 11.27
CA LEU A 452 -1.95 -3.33 11.69
C LEU A 452 -0.91 -4.17 12.45
N SER A 453 0.37 -3.81 12.43
CA SER A 453 1.35 -4.46 13.31
C SER A 453 0.99 -4.32 14.79
N GLN A 454 0.25 -3.25 15.15
CA GLN A 454 -0.29 -3.03 16.50
C GLN A 454 -1.16 -4.19 16.99
N GLN A 455 -1.87 -4.89 16.10
CA GLN A 455 -2.77 -5.99 16.46
C GLN A 455 -2.15 -7.39 16.31
N ARG A 456 -0.84 -7.49 16.06
CA ARG A 456 -0.13 -8.76 15.81
C ARG A 456 -0.35 -9.84 16.87
N TYR A 457 -0.50 -9.42 18.14
CA TYR A 457 -0.66 -10.33 19.27
C TYR A 457 -2.11 -10.43 19.78
N LEU A 458 -3.08 -9.81 19.08
CA LEU A 458 -4.48 -9.96 19.42
C LEU A 458 -5.00 -11.31 18.94
N ARG A 459 -5.77 -11.99 19.80
CA ARG A 459 -6.50 -13.22 19.40
C ARG A 459 -7.54 -12.92 18.31
N VAL A 460 -8.23 -11.80 18.46
CA VAL A 460 -9.21 -11.31 17.49
C VAL A 460 -8.69 -9.95 17.01
N PRO A 461 -8.37 -9.79 15.72
CA PRO A 461 -7.90 -8.51 15.20
C PRO A 461 -9.03 -7.46 15.27
N ILE A 462 -8.64 -6.19 15.31
CA ILE A 462 -9.55 -5.03 15.29
C ILE A 462 -9.91 -4.67 13.84
N PHE A 463 -8.96 -4.84 12.93
CA PHE A 463 -9.10 -4.56 11.50
C PHE A 463 -8.61 -5.71 10.64
N LYS A 464 -9.12 -5.81 9.42
CA LYS A 464 -8.67 -6.72 8.36
C LYS A 464 -8.45 -5.92 7.07
N THR A 465 -7.42 -6.28 6.32
CA THR A 465 -7.21 -5.78 4.96
C THR A 465 -8.05 -6.58 3.98
N LEU A 466 -8.78 -5.91 3.09
CA LEU A 466 -9.46 -6.56 1.97
C LEU A 466 -8.43 -7.02 0.93
N GLU A 467 -8.68 -8.14 0.26
CA GLU A 467 -7.74 -8.70 -0.73
C GLU A 467 -7.77 -7.96 -2.07
N GLU A 468 -8.88 -7.27 -2.35
CA GLU A 468 -9.07 -6.49 -3.58
C GLU A 468 -8.19 -5.23 -3.61
N VAL A 469 -7.56 -5.00 -4.75
CA VAL A 469 -6.70 -3.84 -5.04
C VAL A 469 -7.35 -3.03 -6.14
N TYR A 470 -7.48 -1.71 -5.94
CA TYR A 470 -8.05 -0.81 -6.94
C TYR A 470 -7.04 0.20 -7.52
N ASP A 471 -5.86 0.33 -6.92
CA ASP A 471 -4.78 1.20 -7.40
C ASP A 471 -3.40 0.57 -7.14
N GLN A 472 -2.46 0.82 -8.05
CA GLN A 472 -1.08 0.37 -7.95
C GLN A 472 -0.15 1.42 -8.55
N ARG A 473 0.94 1.74 -7.85
CA ARG A 473 1.85 2.84 -8.23
C ARG A 473 3.32 2.44 -8.18
N PRO A 474 4.16 2.94 -9.10
CA PRO A 474 5.60 2.72 -9.02
C PRO A 474 6.20 3.51 -7.85
N VAL A 475 7.04 2.85 -7.05
CA VAL A 475 7.80 3.48 -5.96
C VAL A 475 9.15 3.92 -6.49
N PHE A 476 9.40 5.22 -6.38
CA PHE A 476 10.66 5.89 -6.70
C PHE A 476 10.87 7.05 -5.71
N VAL A 477 12.07 7.59 -5.67
CA VAL A 477 12.36 8.86 -4.98
C VAL A 477 12.24 9.98 -6.01
N ALA A 478 11.47 11.02 -5.70
CA ALA A 478 11.46 12.21 -6.55
C ALA A 478 12.71 13.04 -6.28
N LEU A 479 13.32 13.48 -7.38
CA LEU A 479 14.59 14.15 -7.44
C LEU A 479 14.40 15.49 -8.16
N ARG A 480 15.07 16.56 -7.74
CA ARG A 480 15.06 17.80 -8.54
C ARG A 480 15.67 17.58 -9.92
N HIS A 481 15.25 18.37 -10.89
CA HIS A 481 15.86 18.37 -12.22
C HIS A 481 17.33 18.84 -12.17
N GLY A 482 18.18 18.26 -13.02
CA GLY A 482 19.59 18.67 -13.10
C GLY A 482 20.44 18.25 -11.91
N LEU A 483 20.08 17.19 -11.18
CA LEU A 483 20.93 16.61 -10.15
C LEU A 483 22.14 15.86 -10.75
N PRO A 484 23.39 16.23 -10.42
CA PRO A 484 24.55 15.56 -11.01
C PRO A 484 24.70 14.10 -10.56
N TYR A 485 24.36 13.77 -9.31
CA TYR A 485 24.61 12.44 -8.72
C TYR A 485 23.45 11.42 -8.91
N VAL A 486 22.51 11.68 -9.81
CA VAL A 486 21.38 10.78 -10.07
C VAL A 486 21.82 9.40 -10.53
N GLU A 487 22.82 9.30 -11.42
CA GLU A 487 23.32 8.01 -11.89
C GLU A 487 23.95 7.21 -10.73
N LEU A 488 24.68 7.89 -9.85
CA LEU A 488 25.26 7.29 -8.65
C LEU A 488 24.16 6.78 -7.70
N PHE A 489 23.13 7.57 -7.49
CA PHE A 489 21.97 7.21 -6.67
C PHE A 489 21.19 6.03 -7.24
N ASN A 490 20.90 6.01 -8.55
CA ASN A 490 20.20 4.89 -9.19
C ASN A 490 21.00 3.58 -9.12
N ASN A 491 22.33 3.65 -9.24
CA ASN A 491 23.19 2.48 -9.05
C ASN A 491 23.18 1.99 -7.60
N TYR A 492 23.12 2.89 -6.62
CA TYR A 492 22.95 2.58 -5.21
C TYR A 492 21.60 1.91 -4.91
N LEU A 493 20.50 2.48 -5.43
CA LEU A 493 19.15 1.94 -5.29
C LEU A 493 19.07 0.49 -5.77
N ARG A 494 19.62 0.22 -6.96
CA ARG A 494 19.67 -1.15 -7.51
C ARG A 494 20.38 -2.11 -6.54
N ARG A 495 21.53 -1.70 -5.99
CA ARG A 495 22.31 -2.53 -5.05
C ARG A 495 21.58 -2.76 -3.73
N ILE A 496 20.92 -1.75 -3.18
CA ILE A 496 20.12 -1.89 -1.95
C ILE A 496 18.97 -2.86 -2.13
N TYR A 497 18.32 -2.81 -3.29
CA TYR A 497 17.25 -3.72 -3.63
C TYR A 497 17.77 -5.15 -3.81
N GLU A 498 18.80 -5.35 -4.64
CA GLU A 498 19.40 -6.67 -4.92
C GLU A 498 20.01 -7.34 -3.68
N SER A 499 20.54 -6.57 -2.74
CA SER A 499 21.13 -7.08 -1.50
C SER A 499 20.13 -7.38 -0.38
N GLY A 500 18.86 -7.00 -0.54
CA GLY A 500 17.83 -7.15 0.50
C GLY A 500 17.91 -6.12 1.63
N ILE A 501 18.82 -5.15 1.56
CA ILE A 501 18.91 -4.04 2.55
C ILE A 501 17.58 -3.29 2.62
N TRP A 502 16.88 -3.15 1.49
CA TRP A 502 15.55 -2.53 1.45
C TRP A 502 14.56 -3.17 2.43
N ILE A 503 14.47 -4.50 2.44
CA ILE A 503 13.56 -5.26 3.31
C ILE A 503 13.94 -5.02 4.78
N LYS A 504 15.24 -5.05 5.07
CA LYS A 504 15.75 -4.74 6.42
C LYS A 504 15.37 -3.33 6.87
N LEU A 505 15.50 -2.32 6.00
CA LEU A 505 15.11 -0.94 6.34
C LEU A 505 13.60 -0.85 6.66
N GLN A 506 12.75 -1.58 5.94
CA GLN A 506 11.32 -1.67 6.25
C GLN A 506 11.09 -2.34 7.62
N GLU A 507 11.77 -3.45 7.91
CA GLU A 507 11.69 -4.12 9.21
C GLU A 507 12.12 -3.22 10.38
N ASP A 508 13.27 -2.56 10.25
CA ASP A 508 13.81 -1.65 11.25
C ASP A 508 12.85 -0.46 11.49
N SER A 509 12.17 0.03 10.43
CA SER A 509 11.19 1.12 10.56
C SER A 509 9.97 0.75 11.42
N PHE A 510 9.55 -0.52 11.46
CA PHE A 510 8.50 -0.96 12.38
C PHE A 510 8.97 -0.89 13.83
N LEU A 511 10.21 -1.31 14.10
CA LEU A 511 10.80 -1.25 15.45
C LEU A 511 10.98 0.20 15.91
N GLU A 512 11.43 1.08 15.02
CA GLU A 512 11.49 2.53 15.28
C GLU A 512 10.09 3.10 15.56
N GLY A 513 9.05 2.64 14.85
CA GLY A 513 7.66 3.02 15.11
C GLY A 513 7.17 2.62 16.51
N ILE A 514 7.58 1.47 17.02
CA ILE A 514 7.26 1.03 18.39
C ILE A 514 8.08 1.83 19.41
N ALA A 515 9.38 2.01 19.16
CA ALA A 515 10.29 2.72 20.08
C ALA A 515 9.94 4.20 20.23
N SER A 516 9.47 4.83 19.15
CA SER A 516 9.01 6.23 19.12
C SER A 516 7.65 6.45 19.77
N GLY A 517 6.85 5.38 19.99
CA GLY A 517 5.47 5.49 20.45
C GLY A 517 4.48 5.85 19.34
N GLU A 518 4.91 5.90 18.07
CA GLU A 518 4.01 6.06 16.93
C GLU A 518 3.00 4.91 16.89
N ILE A 519 3.46 3.68 17.08
CA ILE A 519 2.57 2.52 17.20
C ILE A 519 2.82 1.80 18.52
N SER A 520 1.78 1.15 19.03
CA SER A 520 1.87 0.34 20.25
C SER A 520 1.13 -0.97 20.07
N PHE A 521 1.68 -2.06 20.57
CA PHE A 521 0.96 -3.33 20.56
C PHE A 521 -0.32 -3.20 21.39
N ARG A 522 -1.44 -3.51 20.76
CA ARG A 522 -2.73 -3.62 21.43
C ARG A 522 -2.70 -4.87 22.28
N ILE A 523 -3.04 -4.69 23.54
CA ILE A 523 -3.11 -5.77 24.50
C ILE A 523 -4.50 -6.38 24.37
N SER A 524 -4.55 -7.69 24.12
CA SER A 524 -5.81 -8.42 24.28
C SER A 524 -6.18 -8.30 25.74
N GLN A 525 -7.41 -7.85 26.04
CA GLN A 525 -8.01 -8.15 27.33
C GLN A 525 -7.81 -9.67 27.53
N SER A 526 -7.11 -10.03 28.60
CA SER A 526 -6.59 -11.38 28.81
C SER A 526 -7.71 -12.41 28.89
N ARG A 527 -7.36 -13.68 29.14
CA ARG A 527 -8.29 -14.75 29.56
C ARG A 527 -8.99 -14.43 30.89
N GLU A 528 -9.56 -13.24 31.04
CA GLU A 528 -10.52 -13.00 32.08
C GLU A 528 -11.70 -13.90 31.78
N ILE A 529 -12.01 -14.77 32.75
CA ILE A 529 -13.24 -15.52 32.78
C ILE A 529 -14.35 -14.46 32.73
N LYS A 530 -14.87 -14.20 31.53
CA LYS A 530 -16.01 -13.29 31.37
C LYS A 530 -17.20 -14.00 31.98
N ILE A 531 -17.51 -13.63 33.22
CA ILE A 531 -18.73 -14.01 33.91
C ILE A 531 -19.90 -13.68 32.96
N PHE A 532 -20.91 -14.55 32.91
CA PHE A 532 -22.08 -14.29 32.09
C PHE A 532 -22.80 -13.04 32.61
N ASP A 533 -22.86 -12.02 31.76
CA ASP A 533 -23.58 -10.79 32.06
C ASP A 533 -25.08 -11.07 32.20
N LYS A 534 -25.80 -10.22 32.93
CA LYS A 534 -27.27 -10.34 33.10
C LYS A 534 -28.00 -10.42 31.76
N GLU A 535 -27.46 -9.77 30.73
CA GLU A 535 -27.97 -9.81 29.35
C GLU A 535 -28.04 -11.21 28.75
N PHE A 536 -27.11 -12.09 29.12
CA PHE A 536 -27.12 -13.48 28.68
C PHE A 536 -28.40 -14.18 29.14
N TYR A 537 -28.82 -13.96 30.39
CA TYR A 537 -29.98 -14.62 30.98
C TYR A 537 -31.32 -13.99 30.58
N PHE A 538 -31.34 -12.78 30.02
CA PHE A 538 -32.61 -12.12 29.64
C PHE A 538 -33.44 -12.97 28.70
N PHE A 539 -32.83 -13.63 27.72
CA PHE A 539 -33.57 -14.50 26.81
C PHE A 539 -34.29 -15.62 27.55
N ALA A 540 -33.61 -16.29 28.48
CA ALA A 540 -34.18 -17.36 29.29
C ALA A 540 -35.30 -16.86 30.21
N TYR A 541 -35.12 -15.70 30.86
CA TYR A 541 -36.15 -15.12 31.73
C TYR A 541 -37.39 -14.64 30.95
N ILE A 542 -37.21 -14.04 29.78
CA ILE A 542 -38.32 -13.64 28.90
C ILE A 542 -39.09 -14.89 28.46
N LEU A 543 -38.39 -15.95 28.04
CA LEU A 543 -39.01 -17.21 27.64
C LEU A 543 -39.80 -17.85 28.80
N LEU A 544 -39.23 -17.86 30.01
CA LEU A 544 -39.91 -18.35 31.21
C LEU A 544 -41.16 -17.52 31.53
N GLY A 545 -41.05 -16.20 31.49
CA GLY A 545 -42.17 -15.28 31.73
C GLY A 545 -43.30 -15.48 30.71
N MET A 546 -42.97 -15.61 29.42
CA MET A 546 -43.95 -15.96 28.38
C MET A 546 -44.62 -17.31 28.65
N GLY A 547 -43.86 -18.32 29.10
CA GLY A 547 -44.37 -19.62 29.47
C GLY A 547 -45.37 -19.58 30.63
N TRP A 548 -45.05 -18.82 31.69
CA TRP A 548 -45.96 -18.63 32.83
C TRP A 548 -47.24 -17.88 32.44
N CYS A 549 -47.13 -16.84 31.62
CA CYS A 549 -48.29 -16.12 31.10
C CYS A 549 -49.20 -17.05 30.28
N ALA A 550 -48.63 -17.82 29.35
CA ALA A 550 -49.38 -18.76 28.52
C ALA A 550 -50.06 -19.86 29.36
N SER A 551 -49.35 -20.41 30.35
CA SER A 551 -49.91 -21.41 31.28
C SER A 551 -51.05 -20.84 32.11
N THR A 552 -50.92 -19.60 32.59
CA THR A 552 -51.97 -18.92 33.37
C THR A 552 -53.22 -18.69 32.53
N ILE A 553 -53.05 -18.26 31.28
CA ILE A 553 -54.17 -18.08 30.33
C ILE A 553 -54.86 -19.42 30.07
N ALA A 554 -54.10 -20.49 29.80
CA ALA A 554 -54.66 -21.82 29.58
C ALA A 554 -55.47 -22.31 30.79
N PHE A 555 -54.93 -22.14 32.01
CA PHE A 555 -55.62 -22.50 33.25
C PHE A 555 -56.93 -21.72 33.45
N LEU A 556 -56.93 -20.41 33.17
CA LEU A 556 -58.13 -19.59 33.26
C LEU A 556 -59.20 -20.03 32.25
N LEU A 557 -58.79 -20.37 31.01
CA LEU A 557 -59.69 -20.89 29.98
C LEU A 557 -60.27 -22.26 30.36
N GLU A 558 -59.46 -23.16 30.90
CA GLU A 558 -59.93 -24.47 31.38
C GLU A 558 -60.95 -24.31 32.52
N ARG A 559 -60.65 -23.43 33.49
CA ARG A 559 -61.56 -23.12 34.60
C ARG A 559 -62.87 -22.51 34.10
N TRP A 560 -62.81 -21.61 33.12
CA TRP A 560 -63.99 -20.99 32.52
C TRP A 560 -64.86 -22.03 31.80
N ARG A 561 -64.23 -22.90 30.99
CA ARG A 561 -64.92 -24.00 30.29
C ARG A 561 -65.53 -25.01 31.25
N PHE A 562 -64.83 -25.34 32.34
CA PHE A 562 -65.36 -26.23 33.39
C PHE A 562 -66.60 -25.62 34.05
N LYS A 563 -66.56 -24.32 34.41
CA LYS A 563 -67.70 -23.62 35.00
C LYS A 563 -68.92 -23.58 34.07
N TYR A 564 -68.71 -23.32 32.78
CA TYR A 564 -69.78 -23.35 31.77
C TYR A 564 -70.35 -24.76 31.55
N SER A 565 -69.51 -25.80 31.52
CA SER A 565 -69.95 -27.18 31.40
C SER A 565 -70.79 -27.63 32.59
N VAL A 566 -70.42 -27.23 33.81
CA VAL A 566 -71.18 -27.54 35.03
C VAL A 566 -72.49 -26.75 35.09
N ALA A 567 -72.51 -25.50 34.63
CA ALA A 567 -73.73 -24.70 34.53
C ALA A 567 -74.76 -25.29 33.56
N ASN A 568 -74.33 -25.79 32.39
CA ASN A 568 -75.23 -26.44 31.43
C ASN A 568 -75.78 -27.78 31.94
N ILE A 569 -74.99 -28.58 32.68
CA ILE A 569 -75.43 -29.85 33.27
C ILE A 569 -76.44 -29.63 34.42
N LEU A 570 -76.34 -28.51 35.14
CA LEU A 570 -77.32 -28.13 36.18
C LEU A 570 -78.61 -27.53 35.61
N GLN A 571 -78.68 -27.26 34.30
CA GLN A 571 -79.83 -26.67 33.63
C GLN A 571 -80.64 -27.70 32.81
N GLU A 572 -80.06 -28.88 32.53
CA GLU A 572 -80.71 -30.06 31.92
C GLU A 572 -81.24 -31.08 32.96
N ARG A 573 -81.09 -30.80 34.26
CA ARG A 573 -81.60 -31.62 35.38
C ARG A 573 -82.66 -30.85 36.15
#